data_AF-A0A349R346-F1
#
_entry.id   AF-A0A349R346-F1
#
_cell.length_a   1.000
_cell.length_b   1.000
_cell.length_c   1.000
_cell.angle_alpha   90.00
_cell.angle_beta   90.00
_cell.angle_gamma   90.00
#
_symmetry.space_group_name_H-M   'P 1'
#
loop_
_entity.id
_entity.type
_entity.pdbx_description
1 polymer ?
#
loop_
_entity_poly.entity_id
_entity_poly.type
_entity_poly.pdbx_seq_one_letter_code
_entity_poly.pdbx_strand_id
1 'polypeptide(L)'
;MLFVPEAEQLHLTDRLIVTTEMGSYVLTGIILQQRLPEHFEESIHKACTYITMGNQWYVCDIIGERVLGHALLTSPKKTIPLLEELAHHPDKWIVRTIGVATHYAVKKGLPATFV
;
A
#
# COMPACT_ATOMS: atom_id res chain seq x y z
N MET A 1 -25.70 -4.39 5.12
CA MET A 1 -24.31 -3.93 4.97
C MET A 1 -23.81 -4.49 3.65
N LEU A 2 -23.41 -3.63 2.70
CA LEU A 2 -22.84 -4.09 1.43
C LEU A 2 -21.38 -4.47 1.68
N PHE A 3 -21.00 -5.71 1.36
CA PHE A 3 -19.65 -6.25 1.52
C PHE A 3 -19.20 -6.83 0.18
N VAL A 4 -17.94 -6.57 -0.21
CA VAL A 4 -17.34 -7.19 -1.41
C VAL A 4 -16.74 -8.53 -0.99
N PRO A 5 -17.22 -9.66 -1.54
CA PRO A 5 -16.69 -10.98 -1.23
C PRO A 5 -15.17 -11.04 -1.40
N GLU A 6 -14.47 -11.74 -0.51
CA GLU A 6 -13.01 -11.81 -0.50
C GLU A 6 -12.41 -12.23 -1.85
N ALA A 7 -13.03 -13.20 -2.51
CA ALA A 7 -12.64 -13.68 -3.84
C ALA A 7 -12.79 -12.63 -4.95
N GLU A 8 -13.64 -11.61 -4.74
CA GLU A 8 -13.93 -10.56 -5.72
C GLU A 8 -13.14 -9.27 -5.46
N GLN A 9 -12.51 -9.13 -4.28
CA GLN A 9 -11.86 -7.89 -3.88
C GLN A 9 -10.70 -7.51 -4.80
N LEU A 10 -9.84 -8.45 -5.16
CA LEU A 10 -8.72 -8.18 -6.07
C LEU A 10 -9.18 -7.94 -7.51
N HIS A 11 -10.21 -8.68 -7.94
CA HIS A 11 -10.80 -8.44 -9.26
C HIS A 11 -11.39 -7.02 -9.35
N LEU A 12 -12.03 -6.56 -8.27
CA LEU A 12 -12.52 -5.19 -8.17
C LEU A 12 -11.38 -4.17 -8.19
N THR A 13 -10.29 -4.36 -7.45
CA THR A 13 -9.14 -3.44 -7.48
C THR A 13 -8.47 -3.41 -8.85
N ASP A 14 -8.32 -4.56 -9.51
CA ASP A 14 -7.79 -4.63 -10.88
C ASP A 14 -8.65 -3.79 -11.85
N ARG A 15 -9.98 -3.87 -11.75
CA ARG A 15 -10.90 -3.07 -12.56
C ARG A 15 -10.85 -1.57 -12.23
N LEU A 16 -10.72 -1.22 -10.96
CA LEU A 16 -10.60 0.18 -10.52
C LEU A 16 -9.34 0.82 -11.08
N ILE A 17 -8.19 0.16 -10.98
CA ILE A 17 -6.89 0.73 -11.37
C ILE A 17 -6.83 1.02 -12.88
N VAL A 18 -7.48 0.20 -13.72
CA VAL A 18 -7.55 0.44 -15.18
C VAL A 18 -8.27 1.75 -15.53
N THR A 19 -9.15 2.26 -14.68
CA THR A 19 -9.81 3.56 -14.93
C THR A 19 -8.86 4.74 -14.83
N THR A 20 -7.71 4.59 -14.15
CA THR A 20 -6.71 5.64 -13.88
C THR A 20 -7.22 6.86 -13.10
N GLU A 21 -8.46 6.82 -12.63
CA GLU A 21 -9.07 7.90 -11.85
C GLU A 21 -8.44 7.99 -10.45
N MET A 22 -8.25 9.22 -9.94
CA MET A 22 -7.68 9.42 -8.59
C MET A 22 -8.48 8.68 -7.50
N GLY A 23 -9.81 8.68 -7.61
CA GLY A 23 -10.69 7.98 -6.68
C GLY A 23 -10.49 6.46 -6.68
N SER A 24 -10.11 5.87 -7.82
CA SER A 24 -9.87 4.45 -7.95
C SER A 24 -8.64 3.99 -7.17
N TYR A 25 -7.57 4.79 -7.14
CA TYR A 25 -6.40 4.51 -6.30
C TYR A 25 -6.74 4.62 -4.80
N VAL A 26 -7.63 5.55 -4.42
CA VAL A 26 -8.10 5.68 -3.03
C VAL A 26 -8.88 4.44 -2.60
N LEU A 27 -9.86 4.03 -3.38
CA LEU A 27 -10.67 2.84 -3.10
C LEU A 27 -9.82 1.58 -3.08
N THR A 28 -8.90 1.43 -4.04
CA THR A 28 -7.97 0.31 -4.09
C THR A 28 -7.08 0.26 -2.85
N GLY A 29 -6.49 1.39 -2.45
CA GLY A 29 -5.67 1.45 -1.24
C GLY A 29 -6.45 1.05 0.01
N ILE A 30 -7.71 1.47 0.15
CA ILE A 30 -8.57 1.10 1.29
C ILE A 30 -8.91 -0.40 1.30
N ILE A 31 -9.21 -0.99 0.14
CA ILE A 31 -9.50 -2.43 0.02
C ILE A 31 -8.25 -3.24 0.40
N LEU A 32 -7.09 -2.91 -0.19
CA LEU A 32 -5.84 -3.58 0.13
C LEU A 32 -5.43 -3.40 1.60
N GLN A 33 -5.65 -2.22 2.17
CA GLN A 33 -5.43 -1.98 3.59
C GLN A 33 -6.25 -2.92 4.48
N GLN A 34 -7.54 -3.11 4.18
CA GLN A 34 -8.42 -4.01 4.94
C GLN A 34 -8.07 -5.49 4.75
N ARG A 35 -7.39 -5.84 3.66
CA ARG A 35 -6.91 -7.20 3.40
C ARG A 35 -5.61 -7.53 4.13
N LEU A 36 -4.85 -6.55 4.61
CA LEU A 36 -3.54 -6.77 5.24
C LEU A 36 -3.52 -7.80 6.40
N PRO A 37 -4.53 -7.89 7.30
CA PRO A 37 -4.52 -8.88 8.37
C PRO A 37 -4.36 -10.31 7.87
N GLU A 38 -5.09 -10.67 6.80
CA GLU A 38 -5.17 -12.06 6.33
C GLU A 38 -4.35 -12.31 5.06
N HIS A 39 -4.10 -11.26 4.27
CA HIS A 39 -3.46 -11.32 2.96
C HIS A 39 -2.33 -10.29 2.85
N PHE A 40 -1.43 -10.27 3.84
CA PHE A 40 -0.36 -9.27 3.95
C PHE A 40 0.50 -9.18 2.68
N GLU A 41 1.16 -10.27 2.29
CA GLU A 41 2.09 -10.30 1.16
C GLU A 41 1.38 -9.97 -0.16
N GLU A 42 0.21 -10.57 -0.39
CA GLU A 42 -0.56 -10.34 -1.62
C GLU A 42 -1.02 -8.87 -1.72
N SER A 43 -1.44 -8.27 -0.61
CA SER A 43 -1.90 -6.88 -0.59
C SER A 43 -0.77 -5.90 -0.84
N ILE A 44 0.41 -6.15 -0.27
CA ILE A 44 1.62 -5.38 -0.52
C ILE A 44 2.05 -5.52 -1.99
N HIS A 45 2.11 -6.75 -2.51
CA HIS A 45 2.52 -7.00 -3.89
C HIS A 45 1.59 -6.31 -4.91
N LYS A 46 0.28 -6.40 -4.69
CA LYS A 46 -0.71 -5.69 -5.51
C LYS A 46 -0.57 -4.18 -5.38
N ALA A 47 -0.34 -3.64 -4.18
CA ALA A 47 -0.07 -2.23 -3.99
C ALA A 47 1.15 -1.76 -4.81
N CYS A 48 2.26 -2.49 -4.76
CA CYS A 48 3.45 -2.19 -5.57
C CYS A 48 3.14 -2.25 -7.07
N THR A 49 2.41 -3.28 -7.52
CA THR A 49 1.99 -3.41 -8.93
C THR A 49 1.19 -2.19 -9.38
N TYR A 50 0.20 -1.77 -8.60
CA TYR A 50 -0.66 -0.64 -8.93
C TYR A 50 0.08 0.70 -8.88
N ILE A 51 1.07 0.84 -7.99
CA ILE A 51 1.94 2.02 -7.94
C ILE A 51 2.78 2.12 -9.22
N THR A 52 3.42 1.03 -9.63
CA THR A 52 4.20 0.97 -10.87
C THR A 52 3.32 1.22 -12.10
N MET A 53 2.11 0.62 -12.16
CA MET A 53 1.16 0.86 -13.25
C MET A 53 0.71 2.32 -13.32
N GLY A 54 0.40 2.93 -12.17
CA GLY A 54 -0.05 4.32 -12.12
C GLY A 54 1.04 5.31 -12.49
N ASN A 55 2.32 5.00 -12.22
CA ASN A 55 3.51 5.75 -12.67
C ASN A 55 3.42 7.28 -12.45
N GLN A 56 2.79 7.71 -11.36
CA GLN A 56 2.58 9.10 -11.00
C GLN A 56 2.83 9.30 -9.50
N TRP A 57 3.32 10.48 -9.13
CA TRP A 57 3.65 10.80 -7.74
C TRP A 57 2.45 10.67 -6.79
N TYR A 58 1.26 11.07 -7.23
CA TYR A 58 0.08 11.00 -6.37
C TYR A 58 -0.40 9.56 -6.17
N VAL A 59 -0.08 8.63 -7.09
CA VAL A 59 -0.47 7.22 -6.95
C VAL A 59 0.35 6.55 -5.86
N CYS A 60 1.68 6.74 -5.87
CA CYS A 60 2.55 6.19 -4.83
C CYS A 60 2.24 6.81 -3.46
N ASP A 61 1.86 8.10 -3.42
CA ASP A 61 1.47 8.76 -2.18
C ASP A 61 0.12 8.21 -1.67
N ILE A 62 -0.90 8.09 -2.53
CA ILE A 62 -2.24 7.58 -2.15
C ILE A 62 -2.20 6.13 -1.67
N ILE A 63 -1.60 5.24 -2.45
CA ILE A 63 -1.56 3.80 -2.14
C ILE A 63 -0.53 3.54 -1.05
N GLY A 64 0.63 4.21 -1.11
CA GLY A 64 1.71 4.05 -0.16
C GLY A 64 1.30 4.34 1.28
N GLU A 65 0.59 5.43 1.53
CA GLU A 65 0.09 5.75 2.87
C GLU A 65 -0.90 4.68 3.38
N ARG A 66 -1.87 4.30 2.53
CA ARG A 66 -2.98 3.42 2.91
C ARG A 66 -2.53 1.99 3.15
N VAL A 67 -1.60 1.49 2.34
CA VAL A 67 -1.18 0.10 2.39
C VAL A 67 0.13 -0.04 3.17
N LEU A 68 1.25 0.44 2.63
CA LEU A 68 2.56 0.25 3.26
C LEU A 68 2.71 1.05 4.56
N GLY A 69 2.18 2.28 4.60
CA GLY A 69 2.17 3.10 5.81
C GLY A 69 1.33 2.49 6.93
N HIS A 70 0.15 1.96 6.61
CA HIS A 70 -0.67 1.25 7.58
C HIS A 70 -0.06 -0.08 8.01
N ALA A 71 0.53 -0.83 7.08
CA ALA A 71 1.27 -2.05 7.38
C ALA A 71 2.42 -1.76 8.36
N LEU A 72 3.21 -0.71 8.12
CA LEU A 72 4.30 -0.31 9.00
C LEU A 72 3.79 0.10 10.38
N LEU A 73 2.68 0.84 10.44
CA LEU A 73 2.06 1.25 11.70
C LEU A 73 1.57 0.06 12.54
N THR A 74 0.99 -0.95 11.90
CA THR A 74 0.27 -2.05 12.60
C THR A 74 1.09 -3.32 12.75
N SER A 75 2.06 -3.55 11.86
CA SER A 75 2.91 -4.75 11.81
C SER A 75 4.38 -4.41 11.52
N PRO A 76 5.02 -3.49 12.28
CA PRO A 76 6.35 -2.96 11.94
C PRO A 76 7.44 -4.02 11.80
N LYS A 77 7.41 -5.06 12.64
CA LYS A 77 8.37 -6.17 12.58
C LYS A 77 8.34 -6.93 11.24
N LYS A 78 7.18 -6.99 10.58
CA LYS A 78 7.03 -7.60 9.26
C LYS A 78 7.34 -6.60 8.14
N THR A 79 6.91 -5.35 8.32
CA THR A 79 7.01 -4.34 7.26
C THR A 79 8.42 -3.75 7.10
N ILE A 80 9.20 -3.63 8.16
CA ILE A 80 10.55 -3.03 8.06
C ILE A 80 11.47 -3.83 7.11
N PRO A 81 11.64 -5.16 7.26
CA PRO A 81 12.47 -5.94 6.32
C PRO A 81 12.01 -5.81 4.87
N LEU A 82 10.69 -5.81 4.64
CA LEU A 82 10.11 -5.58 3.33
C LEU A 82 10.48 -4.19 2.77
N LEU A 83 10.40 -3.13 3.58
CA LEU A 83 10.79 -1.78 3.13
C LEU A 83 12.29 -1.69 2.80
N GLU A 84 13.14 -2.41 3.54
CA GLU A 84 14.57 -2.52 3.23
C GLU A 84 14.82 -3.22 1.88
N GLU A 85 14.06 -4.28 1.57
CA GLU A 85 14.09 -4.92 0.25
C GLU A 85 13.62 -3.95 -0.85
N LEU A 86 12.49 -3.27 -0.64
CA LEU A 86 11.93 -2.31 -1.59
C LEU A 86 12.85 -1.09 -1.82
N ALA A 87 13.76 -0.78 -0.89
CA ALA A 87 14.74 0.29 -1.05
C ALA A 87 15.70 0.05 -2.23
N HIS A 88 15.87 -1.21 -2.62
CA HIS A 88 16.72 -1.62 -3.73
C HIS A 88 15.93 -1.84 -5.03
N HIS A 89 14.62 -1.55 -5.04
CA HIS A 89 13.77 -1.77 -6.20
C HIS A 89 14.12 -0.80 -7.36
N PRO A 90 14.11 -1.24 -8.64
CA PRO A 90 14.48 -0.39 -9.77
C PRO A 90 13.46 0.73 -10.07
N ASP A 91 12.21 0.56 -9.66
CA ASP A 91 11.16 1.55 -9.85
C ASP A 91 11.23 2.67 -8.78
N LYS A 92 11.44 3.90 -9.24
CA LYS A 92 11.55 5.10 -8.39
C LYS A 92 10.32 5.36 -7.52
N TRP A 93 9.13 4.97 -7.96
CA TRP A 93 7.90 5.17 -7.21
C TRP A 93 7.78 4.19 -6.06
N ILE A 94 8.27 2.96 -6.24
CA ILE A 94 8.38 1.96 -5.17
C ILE A 94 9.37 2.44 -4.11
N VAL A 95 10.55 2.92 -4.52
CA VAL A 95 11.54 3.49 -3.58
C VAL A 95 10.95 4.71 -2.85
N ARG A 96 10.24 5.60 -3.57
CA ARG A 96 9.57 6.76 -2.96
C ARG A 96 8.52 6.36 -1.91
N THR A 97 7.79 5.26 -2.14
CA THR A 97 6.76 4.79 -1.22
C THR A 97 7.30 4.51 0.18
N ILE A 98 8.59 4.21 0.34
CA ILE A 98 9.23 4.03 1.65
C ILE A 98 9.11 5.31 2.48
N GLY A 99 9.46 6.46 1.90
CA GLY A 99 9.34 7.76 2.58
C GLY A 99 7.90 8.09 2.94
N VAL A 100 6.96 7.78 2.04
CA VAL A 100 5.51 7.96 2.25
C VAL A 100 5.01 7.10 3.41
N ALA A 101 5.36 5.81 3.41
CA ALA A 101 4.95 4.85 4.42
C ALA A 101 5.51 5.22 5.80
N THR A 102 6.80 5.55 5.87
CA THR A 102 7.47 5.98 7.10
C THR A 102 6.87 7.27 7.64
N HIS A 103 6.71 8.29 6.79
CA HIS A 103 6.09 9.55 7.20
C HIS A 103 4.68 9.33 7.75
N TYR A 104 3.85 8.53 7.06
CA TYR A 104 2.51 8.19 7.54
C TYR A 104 2.55 7.48 8.89
N ALA A 105 3.33 6.40 9.02
CA ALA A 105 3.36 5.58 10.23
C ALA A 105 3.84 6.39 11.44
N VAL A 106 4.94 7.14 11.30
CA VAL A 106 5.46 8.02 12.37
C VAL A 106 4.43 9.06 12.76
N LYS A 107 3.83 9.76 11.79
CA LYS A 107 2.76 10.74 12.05
C LYS A 107 1.55 10.14 12.76
N LYS A 108 1.29 8.84 12.58
CA LYS A 108 0.18 8.09 13.18
C LYS A 108 0.54 7.37 14.49
N GLY A 109 1.75 7.58 15.01
CA GLY A 109 2.16 7.06 16.31
C GLY A 109 2.88 5.72 16.27
N LEU A 110 3.65 5.45 15.21
CA LEU A 110 4.61 4.33 15.21
C LEU A 110 5.50 4.42 16.47
N PRO A 111 5.67 3.34 17.25
CA PRO A 111 6.47 3.38 18.47
C PRO A 111 7.93 3.74 18.20
N ALA A 112 8.52 4.54 19.09
CA ALA A 112 9.90 5.01 18.99
C ALA A 112 10.96 3.89 18.91
N THR A 113 10.62 2.66 19.30
CA THR A 113 11.51 1.48 19.14
C THR A 113 11.70 1.05 17.68
N PHE A 114 10.90 1.59 16.76
CA PHE A 114 10.92 1.28 15.32
C PHE A 114 11.31 2.49 14.45
N VAL A 115 11.78 3.58 15.06
CA VAL A 115 12.17 4.84 14.39
C VAL A 115 13.68 5.00 14.43
#